data_AF-A0A0B4GEG5-F1
#
_entry.id   AF-A0A0B4GEG5-F1
#
_cell.length_a   1.000
_cell.length_b   1.000
_cell.length_c   1.000
_cell.angle_alpha   90.00
_cell.angle_beta   90.00
_cell.angle_gamma   90.00
#
_symmetry.space_group_name_H-M   'P 1'
#
loop_
_entity.id
_entity.type
_entity.pdbx_description
1 polymer ?
#
loop_
_entity_poly.entity_id
_entity_poly.type
_entity_poly.pdbx_seq_one_letter_code
_entity_poly.pdbx_strand_id
1 'polypeptide(L)'
;MFVVELGTQAESKDLAGMFVVELGTQAESKDLAGMFVVELGTQAESKDLAGMFVVELGTQAESKDLAGMFVVELGTQAESKDLAGMFVVELGTQAESKDLAGMFVVELGTQAESKDLAGMFVVELGTQAESKDLAGMFVVELGTQAESKDLAGMFVVELGTQAESKDLAGMFVVELGTQAESKDLAGMFVVELGTQAESKDLAGMFVVELGTQAESKDLAGMFMKELGTQANL
;
A
#
# COMPACT_ATOMS: atom_id res chain seq x y z
N MET A 1 19.64 -15.39 -23.70
CA MET A 1 19.07 -14.04 -23.81
C MET A 1 18.63 -13.87 -25.24
N PHE A 2 17.32 -13.88 -25.48
CA PHE A 2 16.72 -13.59 -26.78
C PHE A 2 15.99 -12.25 -26.66
N VAL A 3 16.04 -11.43 -27.71
CA VAL A 3 15.29 -10.18 -27.80
C VAL A 3 14.07 -10.41 -28.67
N VAL A 4 12.90 -10.04 -28.16
CA VAL A 4 11.62 -10.07 -28.88
C VAL A 4 11.18 -8.62 -29.03
N GLU A 5 11.36 -8.08 -30.24
CA GLU A 5 10.84 -6.75 -30.63
C GLU A 5 9.57 -6.94 -31.44
N LEU A 6 8.48 -6.30 -31.02
CA LEU A 6 7.18 -6.41 -31.68
C LEU A 6 6.61 -5.02 -32.01
N GLY A 7 5.77 -4.96 -33.05
CA GLY A 7 5.24 -3.71 -33.60
C GLY A 7 4.22 -3.01 -32.69
N THR A 8 3.44 -2.08 -33.25
CA THR A 8 2.46 -1.25 -32.52
C THR A 8 1.44 -2.03 -31.69
N GLN A 9 1.13 -3.27 -32.11
CA GLN A 9 0.40 -4.26 -31.33
C GLN A 9 1.27 -5.50 -31.20
N ALA A 10 1.42 -5.97 -29.98
CA ALA A 10 2.50 -6.86 -29.64
C ALA A 10 2.05 -7.81 -28.53
N GLU A 11 2.25 -9.11 -28.75
CA GLU A 11 1.76 -10.17 -27.88
C GLU A 11 2.87 -11.21 -27.68
N SER A 12 3.18 -11.50 -26.43
CA SER A 12 4.16 -12.52 -26.03
C SER A 12 3.46 -13.57 -25.17
N LYS A 13 3.44 -14.84 -25.62
CA LYS A 13 2.74 -15.94 -24.93
C LYS A 13 3.57 -17.19 -24.82
N ASP A 14 3.45 -17.87 -23.68
CA ASP A 14 4.05 -19.19 -23.41
C ASP A 14 5.59 -19.19 -23.51
N LEU A 15 6.26 -18.12 -23.06
CA LEU A 15 7.72 -18.04 -23.07
C LEU A 15 8.30 -18.61 -21.77
N ALA A 16 9.32 -19.45 -21.90
CA ALA A 16 10.10 -19.97 -20.77
C ALA A 16 11.61 -19.78 -20.99
N GLY A 17 12.30 -19.12 -20.05
CA GLY A 17 13.75 -18.88 -20.15
C GLY A 17 14.19 -17.46 -19.83
N MET A 18 15.15 -16.94 -20.62
CA MET A 18 15.74 -15.61 -20.43
C MET A 18 15.52 -14.73 -21.65
N PHE A 19 14.66 -13.71 -21.53
CA PHE A 19 14.25 -12.86 -22.64
C PHE A 19 14.27 -11.37 -22.28
N VAL A 20 14.44 -10.55 -23.30
CA VAL A 20 14.05 -9.13 -23.29
C VAL A 20 12.88 -9.00 -24.25
N VAL A 21 11.80 -8.40 -23.79
CA VAL A 21 10.56 -8.25 -24.53
C VAL A 21 10.24 -6.76 -24.58
N GLU A 22 10.29 -6.18 -25.76
CA GLU A 22 9.93 -4.78 -26.02
C GLU A 22 8.70 -4.77 -26.93
N LEU A 23 7.57 -4.36 -26.38
CA LEU A 23 6.27 -4.35 -27.07
C LEU A 23 5.86 -2.91 -27.37
N GLY A 24 5.29 -2.69 -28.56
CA GLY A 24 4.81 -1.37 -28.98
C GLY A 24 3.61 -0.84 -28.18
N THR A 25 2.94 0.17 -28.71
CA THR A 25 1.91 0.99 -28.03
C THR A 25 0.83 0.21 -27.28
N GLN A 26 0.41 -0.95 -27.79
CA GLN A 26 -0.49 -1.88 -27.11
C GLN A 26 0.19 -3.25 -26.98
N ALA A 27 0.25 -3.74 -25.74
CA ALA A 27 1.13 -4.82 -25.38
C ALA A 27 0.47 -5.81 -24.41
N GLU A 28 0.54 -7.10 -24.72
CA GLU A 28 0.08 -8.18 -23.84
C GLU A 28 1.22 -9.20 -23.62
N SER A 29 1.53 -9.50 -22.36
CA SER A 29 2.43 -10.59 -21.98
C SER A 29 1.68 -11.60 -21.13
N LYS A 30 1.65 -12.86 -21.56
CA LYS A 30 0.88 -13.90 -20.89
C LYS A 30 1.67 -15.20 -20.72
N ASP A 31 1.57 -15.84 -19.56
CA ASP A 31 2.16 -17.17 -19.30
C ASP A 31 3.69 -17.18 -19.48
N LEU A 32 4.38 -16.23 -18.85
CA LEU A 32 5.85 -16.10 -18.91
C LEU A 32 6.50 -16.72 -17.67
N ALA A 33 7.51 -17.57 -17.86
CA ALA A 33 8.24 -18.23 -16.76
C ALA A 33 9.76 -18.12 -16.89
N GLY A 34 10.44 -17.49 -15.93
CA GLY A 34 11.91 -17.35 -15.96
C GLY A 34 12.41 -15.95 -15.62
N MET A 35 13.38 -15.44 -16.38
CA MET A 35 13.97 -14.13 -16.17
C MET A 35 13.67 -13.22 -17.36
N PHE A 36 12.91 -12.15 -17.13
CA PHE A 36 12.51 -11.25 -18.20
C PHE A 36 12.78 -9.79 -17.86
N VAL A 37 13.13 -9.02 -18.88
CA VAL A 37 12.95 -7.57 -18.90
C VAL A 37 11.83 -7.30 -19.89
N VAL A 38 10.76 -6.67 -19.43
CA VAL A 38 9.54 -6.43 -20.19
C VAL A 38 9.27 -4.95 -20.18
N GLU A 39 9.35 -4.32 -21.36
CA GLU A 39 8.98 -2.92 -21.56
C GLU A 39 7.74 -2.90 -22.47
N LEU A 40 6.62 -2.43 -21.92
CA LEU A 40 5.34 -2.41 -22.60
C LEU A 40 4.95 -0.96 -22.92
N GLY A 41 4.43 -0.73 -24.12
CA GLY A 41 3.99 0.59 -24.55
C GLY A 41 2.79 1.15 -23.76
N THR A 42 2.21 2.22 -24.27
CA THR A 42 1.21 3.08 -23.59
C THR A 42 0.05 2.33 -22.91
N GLN A 43 -0.42 1.22 -23.47
CA GLN A 43 -1.41 0.34 -22.85
C GLN A 43 -0.84 -1.07 -22.73
N ALA A 44 -0.83 -1.60 -21.52
CA ALA A 44 -0.05 -2.78 -21.20
C ALA A 44 -0.79 -3.72 -20.25
N GLU A 45 -0.82 -5.01 -20.60
CA GLU A 45 -1.35 -6.08 -19.74
C GLU A 45 -0.28 -7.16 -19.55
N SER A 46 -0.03 -7.53 -18.28
CA SER A 46 0.84 -8.63 -17.91
C SER A 46 0.09 -9.62 -17.05
N LYS A 47 0.07 -10.89 -17.47
CA LYS A 47 -0.72 -11.92 -16.80
C LYS A 47 0.00 -13.26 -16.67
N ASP A 48 -0.15 -13.92 -15.54
CA ASP A 48 0.39 -15.27 -15.30
C ASP A 48 1.93 -15.29 -15.43
N LEU A 49 2.63 -14.38 -14.72
CA LEU A 49 4.09 -14.24 -14.76
C LEU A 49 4.74 -14.91 -13.53
N ALA A 50 5.74 -15.77 -13.74
CA ALA A 50 6.42 -16.48 -12.66
C ALA A 50 7.95 -16.44 -12.78
N GLY A 51 8.65 -15.90 -11.77
CA GLY A 51 10.13 -15.82 -11.79
C GLY A 51 10.70 -14.46 -11.38
N MET A 52 11.68 -13.97 -12.13
CA MET A 52 12.35 -12.69 -11.89
C MET A 52 12.08 -11.73 -13.04
N PHE A 53 11.42 -10.61 -12.77
CA PHE A 53 11.03 -9.68 -13.81
C PHE A 53 11.42 -8.25 -13.45
N VAL A 54 11.84 -7.51 -14.47
CA VAL A 54 11.79 -6.05 -14.47
C VAL A 54 10.73 -5.68 -15.49
N VAL A 55 9.67 -5.02 -15.04
CA VAL A 55 8.49 -4.70 -15.84
C VAL A 55 8.30 -3.19 -15.81
N GLU A 56 8.36 -2.55 -16.97
CA GLU A 56 7.99 -1.15 -17.15
C GLU A 56 6.75 -1.13 -18.03
N LEU A 57 5.63 -0.68 -17.48
CA LEU A 57 4.36 -0.59 -18.17
C LEU A 57 4.03 0.87 -18.47
N GLY A 58 3.55 1.14 -19.68
CA GLY A 58 3.16 2.49 -20.10
C GLY A 58 1.99 3.08 -19.31
N THR A 59 1.46 4.19 -19.83
CA THR A 59 0.48 5.07 -19.15
C THR A 59 -0.73 4.36 -18.52
N GLN A 60 -1.24 3.28 -19.11
CA GLN A 60 -2.29 2.45 -18.56
C GLN A 60 -1.80 1.01 -18.46
N ALA A 61 -1.83 0.47 -17.25
CA ALA A 61 -1.15 -0.78 -16.96
C ALA A 61 -1.98 -1.69 -16.04
N GLU A 62 -2.09 -2.97 -16.42
CA GLU A 62 -2.69 -4.02 -15.60
C GLU A 62 -1.69 -5.16 -15.41
N SER A 63 -1.50 -5.59 -14.16
CA SER A 63 -0.68 -6.75 -13.80
C SER A 63 -1.48 -7.72 -12.95
N LYS A 64 -1.55 -8.97 -13.39
CA LYS A 64 -2.38 -9.99 -12.75
C LYS A 64 -1.69 -11.34 -12.60
N ASP A 65 -1.84 -11.97 -11.45
CA ASP A 65 -1.34 -13.33 -11.18
C ASP A 65 0.21 -13.40 -11.30
N LEU A 66 0.93 -12.54 -10.58
CA LEU A 66 2.39 -12.43 -10.60
C LEU A 66 3.00 -13.14 -9.38
N ALA A 67 3.97 -14.03 -9.60
CA ALA A 67 4.63 -14.80 -8.53
C ALA A 67 6.16 -14.81 -8.64
N GLY A 68 6.87 -14.31 -7.62
CA GLY A 68 8.34 -14.30 -7.60
C GLY A 68 8.96 -12.98 -7.16
N MET A 69 9.98 -12.51 -7.89
CA MET A 69 10.70 -11.26 -7.62
C MET A 69 10.48 -10.28 -8.75
N PHE A 70 9.87 -9.12 -8.46
CA PHE A 70 9.54 -8.15 -9.50
C PHE A 70 10.02 -6.75 -9.09
N VAL A 71 10.51 -6.03 -10.08
CA VAL A 71 10.57 -4.56 -10.06
C VAL A 71 9.57 -4.11 -11.10
N VAL A 72 8.54 -3.40 -10.66
CA VAL A 72 7.41 -2.99 -11.50
C VAL A 72 7.28 -1.47 -11.43
N GLU A 73 7.37 -0.82 -12.58
CA GLU A 73 7.04 0.59 -12.74
C GLU A 73 5.80 0.67 -13.62
N LEU A 74 4.69 1.14 -13.06
CA LEU A 74 3.43 1.29 -13.78
C LEU A 74 3.16 2.77 -14.05
N GLY A 75 2.70 3.08 -15.25
CA GLY A 75 2.36 4.44 -15.65
C GLY A 75 1.19 5.06 -14.88
N THR A 76 0.67 6.16 -15.41
CA THR A 76 -0.30 7.06 -14.74
C THR A 76 -1.52 6.38 -14.13
N GLN A 77 -2.04 5.31 -14.75
CA GLN A 77 -3.14 4.51 -14.23
C GLN A 77 -2.72 3.05 -14.15
N ALA A 78 -2.78 2.48 -12.95
CA ALA A 78 -2.19 1.19 -12.67
C ALA A 78 -3.09 0.31 -11.80
N GLU A 79 -3.28 -0.94 -12.21
CA GLU A 79 -3.94 -1.97 -11.42
C GLU A 79 -3.01 -3.17 -11.25
N SER A 80 -2.84 -3.63 -10.00
CA SER A 80 -2.07 -4.82 -9.66
C SER A 80 -2.90 -5.76 -8.81
N LYS A 81 -3.00 -7.01 -9.24
CA LYS A 81 -3.85 -8.00 -8.59
C LYS A 81 -3.21 -9.38 -8.48
N ASP A 82 -3.44 -10.05 -7.35
CA ASP A 82 -3.00 -11.44 -7.12
C ASP A 82 -1.45 -11.55 -7.20
N LEU A 83 -0.74 -10.71 -6.43
CA LEU A 83 0.73 -10.64 -6.42
C LEU A 83 1.31 -11.40 -5.21
N ALA A 84 2.25 -12.31 -5.44
CA ALA A 84 2.86 -13.11 -4.38
C ALA A 84 4.40 -13.17 -4.48
N GLY A 85 5.10 -12.73 -3.44
CA GLY A 85 6.58 -12.77 -3.41
C GLY A 85 7.25 -11.48 -2.93
N MET A 86 8.29 -11.04 -3.65
CA MET A 86 9.04 -9.83 -3.34
C MET A 86 8.89 -8.82 -4.46
N PHE A 87 8.35 -7.65 -4.15
CA PHE A 87 8.08 -6.63 -5.16
C PHE A 87 8.63 -5.27 -4.74
N VAL A 88 9.18 -4.56 -5.70
CA VAL A 88 9.34 -3.10 -5.64
C VAL A 88 8.41 -2.55 -6.70
N VAL A 89 7.41 -1.78 -6.28
CA VAL A 89 6.34 -1.30 -7.14
C VAL A 89 6.27 0.22 -7.04
N GLU A 90 6.41 0.89 -8.18
CA GLU A 90 6.12 2.32 -8.32
C GLU A 90 4.88 2.45 -9.21
N LEU A 91 3.78 2.95 -8.64
CA LEU A 91 2.53 3.16 -9.36
C LEU A 91 2.33 4.65 -9.62
N GLY A 92 1.90 4.99 -10.83
CA GLY A 92 1.60 6.37 -11.21
C GLY A 92 0.42 6.99 -10.46
N THR A 93 -0.07 8.10 -10.99
CA THR A 93 -1.02 9.01 -10.32
C THR A 93 -2.28 8.35 -9.74
N GLN A 94 -2.81 7.31 -10.36
CA GLN A 94 -3.96 6.53 -9.89
C GLN A 94 -3.58 5.05 -9.83
N ALA A 95 -3.71 4.46 -8.64
CA ALA A 95 -3.19 3.14 -8.37
C ALA A 95 -4.15 2.30 -7.54
N GLU A 96 -4.42 1.07 -7.99
CA GLU A 96 -5.14 0.05 -7.22
C GLU A 96 -4.26 -1.19 -7.05
N SER A 97 -4.14 -1.67 -5.81
CA SER A 97 -3.42 -2.89 -5.47
C SER A 97 -4.30 -3.81 -4.64
N LYS A 98 -4.43 -5.06 -5.08
CA LYS A 98 -5.33 -6.02 -4.46
C LYS A 98 -4.75 -7.42 -4.35
N ASP A 99 -5.02 -8.08 -3.21
CA ASP A 99 -4.63 -9.48 -2.96
C ASP A 99 -3.09 -9.67 -3.06
N LEU A 100 -2.36 -8.88 -2.25
CA LEU A 100 -0.88 -8.87 -2.23
C LEU A 100 -0.36 -9.67 -1.02
N ALA A 101 0.55 -10.63 -1.26
CA ALA A 101 1.12 -11.46 -0.21
C ALA A 101 2.65 -11.57 -0.30
N GLY A 102 3.37 -11.16 0.75
CA GLY A 102 4.84 -11.26 0.79
C GLY A 102 5.55 -10.00 1.29
N MET A 103 6.60 -9.59 0.60
CA MET A 103 7.42 -8.42 0.94
C MET A 103 7.31 -7.37 -0.18
N PHE A 104 6.82 -6.19 0.15
CA PHE A 104 6.60 -5.14 -0.84
C PHE A 104 7.21 -3.83 -0.39
N VAL A 105 7.84 -3.13 -1.32
CA VAL A 105 8.09 -1.69 -1.24
C VAL A 105 7.21 -1.06 -2.30
N VAL A 106 6.27 -0.23 -1.89
CA VAL A 106 5.25 0.33 -2.76
C VAL A 106 5.26 1.84 -2.63
N GLU A 107 5.44 2.53 -3.75
CA GLU A 107 5.22 3.98 -3.88
C GLU A 107 3.99 4.17 -4.77
N LEU A 108 2.91 4.70 -4.21
CA LEU A 108 1.68 4.98 -4.94
C LEU A 108 1.54 6.48 -5.19
N GLY A 109 1.13 6.84 -6.40
CA GLY A 109 0.88 8.22 -6.76
C GLY A 109 -0.29 8.87 -6.03
N THR A 110 -0.77 9.99 -6.58
CA THR A 110 -1.69 10.93 -5.91
C THR A 110 -2.97 10.30 -5.33
N GLN A 111 -3.52 9.27 -5.97
CA GLN A 111 -4.70 8.54 -5.52
C GLN A 111 -4.40 7.05 -5.48
N ALA A 112 -4.57 6.43 -4.32
CA ALA A 112 -4.12 5.08 -4.06
C ALA A 112 -5.14 4.27 -3.27
N GLU A 113 -5.47 3.07 -3.74
CA GLU A 113 -6.27 2.09 -3.02
C GLU A 113 -5.46 0.79 -2.84
N SER A 114 -5.42 0.28 -1.62
CA SER A 114 -4.77 -1.00 -1.28
C SER A 114 -5.71 -1.89 -0.48
N LYS A 115 -5.93 -3.12 -0.96
CA LYS A 115 -6.88 -4.06 -0.37
C LYS A 115 -6.32 -5.47 -0.22
N ASP A 116 -6.59 -6.11 0.91
CA ASP A 116 -6.26 -7.52 1.17
C ASP A 116 -4.73 -7.77 1.10
N LEU A 117 -3.96 -7.03 1.90
CA LEU A 117 -2.48 -7.09 1.94
C LEU A 117 -2.01 -7.92 3.14
N ALA A 118 -1.13 -8.89 2.90
CA ALA A 118 -0.59 -9.77 3.95
C ALA A 118 0.93 -9.93 3.88
N GLY A 119 1.66 -9.57 4.94
CA GLY A 119 3.12 -9.72 5.00
C GLY A 119 3.88 -8.51 5.52
N MET A 120 4.97 -8.14 4.84
CA MET A 120 5.82 -7.00 5.19
C MET A 120 5.75 -5.94 4.11
N PHE A 121 5.32 -4.74 4.45
CA PHE A 121 5.15 -3.66 3.48
C PHE A 121 5.82 -2.39 3.96
N VAL A 122 6.50 -1.72 3.04
CA VAL A 122 6.84 -0.30 3.16
C VAL A 122 6.03 0.41 2.09
N VAL A 123 5.15 1.29 2.50
CA VAL A 123 4.16 1.92 1.62
C VAL A 123 4.26 3.43 1.78
N GLU A 124 4.49 4.13 0.67
CA GLU A 124 4.34 5.57 0.58
C GLU A 124 3.14 5.85 -0.32
N LEU A 125 2.07 6.42 0.23
CA LEU A 125 0.86 6.76 -0.51
C LEU A 125 0.79 8.26 -0.73
N GLY A 126 0.40 8.66 -1.94
CA GLY A 126 0.20 10.05 -2.30
C GLY A 126 -0.96 10.73 -1.56
N THR A 127 -1.43 11.84 -2.13
CA THR A 127 -2.31 12.80 -1.45
C THR A 127 -3.62 12.21 -0.90
N GLN A 128 -4.20 11.21 -1.55
CA GLN A 128 -5.40 10.50 -1.12
C GLN A 128 -5.16 9.00 -1.11
N ALA A 129 -5.40 8.38 0.02
CA ALA A 129 -5.00 7.01 0.27
C ALA A 129 -6.08 6.22 1.03
N GLU A 130 -6.45 5.05 0.51
CA GLU A 130 -7.35 4.11 1.17
C GLU A 130 -6.65 2.75 1.35
N SER A 131 -6.68 2.22 2.57
CA SER A 131 -6.09 0.92 2.91
C SER A 131 -7.07 0.06 3.68
N LYS A 132 -7.31 -1.16 3.21
CA LYS A 132 -8.31 -2.07 3.78
C LYS A 132 -7.82 -3.50 3.90
N ASP A 133 -8.13 -4.15 5.01
CA ASP A 133 -7.86 -5.58 5.24
C ASP A 133 -6.33 -5.89 5.22
N LEU A 134 -5.55 -5.18 6.04
CA LEU A 134 -4.08 -5.29 6.10
C LEU A 134 -3.65 -6.16 7.29
N ALA A 135 -2.79 -7.15 7.06
CA ALA A 135 -2.30 -8.05 8.10
C ALA A 135 -0.77 -8.27 8.05
N GLY A 136 -0.04 -7.95 9.12
CA GLY A 136 1.40 -8.18 9.19
C GLY A 136 2.22 -7.00 9.74
N MET A 137 3.32 -6.67 9.07
CA MET A 137 4.23 -5.58 9.46
C MET A 137 4.21 -4.51 8.38
N PHE A 138 3.82 -3.29 8.74
CA PHE A 138 3.71 -2.19 7.79
C PHE A 138 4.44 -0.97 8.30
N VAL A 139 5.18 -0.32 7.42
CA VAL A 139 5.61 1.07 7.56
C VAL A 139 4.86 1.84 6.49
N VAL A 140 4.01 2.77 6.91
CA VAL A 140 3.09 3.47 6.02
C VAL A 140 3.25 4.97 6.21
N GLU A 141 3.53 5.68 5.13
CA GLU A 141 3.46 7.13 5.05
C GLU A 141 2.28 7.49 4.16
N LEU A 142 1.24 8.11 4.73
CA LEU A 142 0.05 8.51 3.99
C LEU A 142 0.05 10.02 3.79
N GLY A 143 -0.27 10.44 2.56
CA GLY A 143 -0.44 11.84 2.23
C GLY A 143 -1.62 12.52 2.93
N THR A 144 -2.02 13.68 2.40
CA THR A 144 -2.91 14.64 3.06
C THR A 144 -4.24 14.07 3.59
N GLN A 145 -4.83 13.09 2.90
CA GLN A 145 -6.08 12.42 3.28
C GLN A 145 -5.91 10.92 3.26
N ALA A 146 -6.22 10.28 4.38
CA ALA A 146 -5.92 8.88 4.61
C ALA A 146 -7.06 8.14 5.31
N GLU A 147 -7.46 6.99 4.77
CA GLU A 147 -8.42 6.08 5.42
C GLU A 147 -7.80 4.70 5.58
N SER A 148 -7.88 4.14 6.79
CA SER A 148 -7.38 2.81 7.13
C SER A 148 -8.42 1.99 7.87
N LYS A 149 -8.69 0.78 7.37
CA LYS A 149 -9.73 -0.09 7.93
C LYS A 149 -9.28 -1.55 8.03
N ASP A 150 -9.62 -2.19 9.14
CA ASP A 150 -9.39 -3.63 9.37
C ASP A 150 -7.88 -3.97 9.34
N LEU A 151 -7.08 -3.32 10.21
CA LEU A 151 -5.62 -3.47 10.29
C LEU A 151 -5.22 -4.37 11.47
N ALA A 152 -4.40 -5.40 11.23
CA ALA A 152 -3.94 -6.33 12.26
C ALA A 152 -2.43 -6.60 12.21
N GLY A 153 -1.70 -6.34 13.30
CA GLY A 153 -0.26 -6.63 13.38
C GLY A 153 0.59 -5.51 13.97
N MET A 154 1.73 -5.22 13.34
CA MET A 154 2.65 -4.15 13.76
C MET A 154 2.70 -3.06 12.69
N PHE A 155 2.35 -1.84 13.06
CA PHE A 155 2.30 -0.73 12.13
C PHE A 155 3.08 0.46 12.68
N VAL A 156 3.88 1.06 11.82
CA VAL A 156 4.40 2.42 11.99
C VAL A 156 3.72 3.24 10.92
N VAL A 157 2.90 4.21 11.34
CA VAL A 157 2.03 4.96 10.44
C VAL A 157 2.26 6.44 10.68
N GLU A 158 2.60 7.17 9.61
CA GLU A 158 2.57 8.61 9.56
C GLU A 158 1.39 9.02 8.68
N LEU A 159 0.39 9.67 9.27
CA LEU A 159 -0.79 10.12 8.54
C LEU A 159 -0.74 11.62 8.32
N GLY A 160 -1.08 12.04 7.10
CA GLY A 160 -1.18 13.44 6.73
C GLY A 160 -2.30 14.19 7.45
N THR A 161 -2.69 15.32 6.87
CA THR A 161 -3.50 16.36 7.56
C THR A 161 -4.85 15.86 8.09
N GLN A 162 -5.50 14.94 7.38
CA GLN A 162 -6.79 14.34 7.74
C GLN A 162 -6.70 12.83 7.68
N ALA A 163 -7.06 12.16 8.76
CA ALA A 163 -6.95 10.72 8.82
C ALA A 163 -8.09 10.03 9.57
N GLU A 164 -8.55 8.92 9.02
CA GLU A 164 -9.54 8.04 9.64
C GLU A 164 -8.99 6.62 9.80
N SER A 165 -9.14 6.06 10.99
CA SER A 165 -8.68 4.71 11.32
C SER A 165 -9.76 3.91 12.05
N LYS A 166 -10.06 2.71 11.54
CA LYS A 166 -11.13 1.87 12.08
C LYS A 166 -10.73 0.39 12.17
N ASP A 167 -11.10 -0.25 13.27
CA ASP A 167 -10.91 -1.70 13.49
C ASP A 167 -9.40 -2.07 13.49
N LEU A 168 -8.61 -1.47 14.39
CA LEU A 168 -7.15 -1.66 14.49
C LEU A 168 -6.80 -2.61 15.64
N ALA A 169 -5.99 -3.63 15.39
CA ALA A 169 -5.57 -4.62 16.39
C ALA A 169 -4.06 -4.91 16.36
N GLY A 170 -3.35 -4.72 17.48
CA GLY A 170 -1.93 -5.07 17.58
C GLY A 170 -1.04 -3.98 18.18
N MET A 171 0.12 -3.74 17.58
CA MET A 171 1.08 -2.72 18.02
C MET A 171 1.17 -1.62 16.98
N PHE A 172 0.87 -0.39 17.38
CA PHE A 172 0.87 0.76 16.48
C PHE A 172 1.73 1.88 17.06
N VAL A 173 2.59 2.44 16.23
CA VAL A 173 3.18 3.75 16.43
C VAL A 173 2.56 4.64 15.37
N VAL A 174 1.78 5.62 15.79
CA VAL A 174 1.01 6.46 14.89
C VAL A 174 1.33 7.92 15.15
N GLU A 175 1.76 8.62 14.11
CA GLU A 175 1.82 10.07 14.07
C GLU A 175 0.64 10.55 13.23
N LEU A 176 -0.30 11.25 13.86
CA LEU A 176 -1.50 11.74 13.22
C LEU A 176 -1.38 13.24 12.96
N GLY A 177 -1.70 13.66 11.73
CA GLY A 177 -1.76 15.06 11.36
C GLY A 177 -2.87 15.85 12.06
N THR A 178 -3.24 16.98 11.47
CA THR A 178 -4.02 18.04 12.14
C THR A 178 -5.40 17.58 12.64
N GLN A 179 -6.07 16.69 11.90
CA GLN A 179 -7.39 16.15 12.24
C GLN A 179 -7.37 14.63 12.12
N ALA A 180 -7.74 13.92 13.18
CA ALA A 180 -7.79 12.47 13.15
C ALA A 180 -8.98 11.86 13.90
N GLU A 181 -9.57 10.82 13.32
CA GLU A 181 -10.62 10.01 13.93
C GLU A 181 -10.16 8.56 14.04
N SER A 182 -10.38 7.96 15.20
CA SER A 182 -9.99 6.58 15.49
C SER A 182 -11.09 5.82 16.21
N LYS A 183 -11.45 4.64 15.70
CA LYS A 183 -12.54 3.83 16.24
C LYS A 183 -12.17 2.35 16.33
N ASP A 184 -12.55 1.71 17.44
CA ASP A 184 -12.41 0.25 17.64
C ASP A 184 -10.91 -0.17 17.66
N LEU A 185 -10.13 0.38 18.61
CA LEU A 185 -8.67 0.16 18.72
C LEU A 185 -8.35 -0.83 19.85
N ALA A 186 -7.58 -1.88 19.56
CA ALA A 186 -7.20 -2.91 20.52
C ALA A 186 -5.70 -3.25 20.50
N GLY A 187 -5.00 -3.11 21.63
CA GLY A 187 -3.59 -3.51 21.75
C GLY A 187 -2.68 -2.47 22.39
N MET A 188 -1.50 -2.27 21.82
CA MET A 188 -0.51 -1.29 22.29
C MET A 188 -0.36 -0.17 21.27
N PHE A 189 -0.63 1.07 21.70
CA PHE A 189 -0.57 2.23 20.84
C PHE A 189 0.35 3.29 21.46
N VAL A 190 1.28 3.78 20.66
CA VAL A 190 2.00 5.03 20.90
C VAL A 190 1.47 6.01 19.87
N VAL A 191 0.73 7.02 20.30
CA VAL A 191 0.04 7.95 19.40
C VAL A 191 0.49 9.36 19.69
N GLU A 192 0.98 10.04 18.67
CA GLU A 192 1.12 11.50 18.65
C GLU A 192 -0.08 12.05 17.88
N LEU A 193 -0.99 12.70 18.59
CA LEU A 193 -2.19 13.29 18.00
C LEU A 193 -1.94 14.75 17.68
N GLY A 194 -2.23 15.14 16.43
CA GLY A 194 -2.26 16.54 16.04
C GLY A 194 -3.39 17.34 16.71
N THR A 195 -3.72 18.48 16.10
CA THR A 195 -4.41 19.58 16.78
C THR A 195 -5.83 19.25 17.25
N GLN A 196 -6.53 18.40 16.50
CA GLN A 196 -7.89 17.91 16.78
C GLN A 196 -7.95 16.38 16.61
N ALA A 197 -8.35 15.65 17.66
CA ALA A 197 -8.44 14.20 17.58
C ALA A 197 -9.63 13.63 18.35
N GLU A 198 -10.32 12.67 17.73
CA GLU A 198 -11.40 11.92 18.35
C GLU A 198 -11.09 10.42 18.37
N SER A 199 -11.34 9.77 19.52
CA SER A 199 -11.05 8.36 19.72
C SER A 199 -12.20 7.66 20.44
N LYS A 200 -12.66 6.52 19.93
CA LYS A 200 -13.78 5.75 20.50
C LYS A 200 -13.49 4.26 20.55
N ASP A 201 -13.94 3.61 21.63
CA ASP A 201 -13.87 2.15 21.81
C ASP A 201 -12.40 1.67 21.88
N LEU A 202 -11.65 2.13 22.89
CA LEU A 202 -10.20 1.90 23.05
C LEU A 202 -9.93 0.81 24.11
N ALA A 203 -9.18 -0.23 23.74
CA ALA A 203 -8.82 -1.34 24.62
C ALA A 203 -7.30 -1.63 24.63
N GLY A 204 -6.65 -1.62 25.80
CA GLY A 204 -5.25 -2.04 25.95
C GLY A 204 -4.33 -1.00 26.60
N MET A 205 -3.13 -0.82 26.07
CA MET A 205 -2.13 0.12 26.57
C MET A 205 -1.93 1.27 25.57
N PHE A 206 -2.17 2.49 26.03
CA PHE A 206 -2.03 3.69 25.20
C PHE A 206 -1.06 4.66 25.86
N VAL A 207 -0.06 5.08 25.10
CA VAL A 207 0.78 6.25 25.40
C VAL A 207 0.37 7.31 24.39
N VAL A 208 -0.23 8.38 24.87
CA VAL A 208 -0.81 9.40 24.01
C VAL A 208 -0.23 10.76 24.34
N GLU A 209 0.38 11.39 23.35
CA GLU A 209 0.65 12.82 23.33
C GLU A 209 -0.51 13.51 22.62
N LEU A 210 -1.27 14.31 23.37
CA LEU A 210 -2.48 14.94 22.86
C LEU A 210 -2.19 16.37 22.43
N GLY A 211 -2.55 16.69 21.18
CA GLY A 211 -2.69 18.06 20.73
C GLY A 211 -3.79 18.83 21.47
N THR A 212 -4.03 20.06 21.04
CA THR A 212 -4.76 21.07 21.82
C THR A 212 -6.24 20.77 22.07
N GLN A 213 -6.89 19.90 21.28
CA GLN A 213 -8.30 19.52 21.42
C GLN A 213 -8.49 18.04 21.12
N ALA A 214 -8.46 17.21 22.16
CA ALA A 214 -8.67 15.78 22.02
C ALA A 214 -9.77 15.24 22.94
N GLU A 215 -10.57 14.35 22.38
CA GLU A 215 -11.62 13.60 23.08
C GLU A 215 -11.40 12.10 22.96
N SER A 216 -11.63 11.38 24.06
CA SER A 216 -11.66 9.91 24.05
C SER A 216 -12.91 9.40 24.76
N LYS A 217 -13.56 8.37 24.20
CA LYS A 217 -14.76 7.74 24.76
C LYS A 217 -14.61 6.21 24.78
N ASP A 218 -15.27 5.56 25.74
CA ASP A 218 -15.31 4.10 25.89
C ASP A 218 -13.91 3.46 26.06
N LEU A 219 -13.21 3.83 27.14
CA LEU A 219 -11.83 3.43 27.43
C LEU A 219 -11.75 2.19 28.35
N ALA A 220 -10.93 1.21 27.98
CA ALA A 220 -10.62 0.03 28.79
C ALA A 220 -9.11 -0.29 28.77
N GLY A 221 -8.41 -0.12 29.89
CA GLY A 221 -6.98 -0.46 29.99
C GLY A 221 -6.13 0.62 30.63
N MET A 222 -4.84 0.68 30.27
CA MET A 222 -3.87 1.63 30.83
C MET A 222 -3.61 2.76 29.86
N PHE A 223 -3.77 4.00 30.34
CA PHE A 223 -3.59 5.22 29.54
C PHE A 223 -2.55 6.11 30.23
N MET A 224 -1.45 6.40 29.54
CA MET A 224 -0.44 7.38 29.93
C MET A 224 -0.57 8.60 29.02
N LYS A 225 -0.64 9.80 29.61
CA LYS A 225 -0.90 11.07 28.93
C LYS A 225 0.22 12.06 29.18
N GLU A 226 0.77 12.62 28.11
CA GLU A 226 1.57 13.86 28.16
C GLU A 226 0.67 15.03 27.69
N LEU A 227 0.60 16.09 28.50
CA LEU A 227 -0.49 17.09 28.47
C LEU A 227 -0.23 18.25 27.49
N GLY A 228 -1.01 18.32 26.41
CA GLY A 228 -1.44 19.55 25.73
C GLY A 228 -2.61 20.25 26.47
N THR A 229 -2.88 21.51 26.15
CA THR A 229 -3.61 22.47 27.03
C THR A 229 -5.10 22.20 27.29
N GLN A 230 -5.82 21.35 26.54
CA GLN A 230 -7.21 20.94 26.83
C GLN A 230 -7.53 19.54 26.26
N ALA A 231 -7.70 18.54 27.12
CA ALA A 231 -8.11 17.20 26.67
C ALA A 231 -9.06 16.56 27.70
N ASN A 232 -10.25 16.16 27.23
CA ASN A 232 -11.32 15.53 28.03
C ASN A 232 -11.31 14.01 27.81
N LEU A 233 -11.43 13.26 28.92
CA LEU A 233 -11.59 11.81 28.97
C LEU A 233 -13.01 11.46 29.43
#